data_AF-A0A4Q2L2N4-F1
#
_entry.id   AF-A0A4Q2L2N4-F1
#
_cell.length_a   1.000
_cell.length_b   1.000
_cell.length_c   1.000
_cell.angle_alpha   90.00
_cell.angle_beta   90.00
_cell.angle_gamma   90.00
#
_symmetry.space_group_name_H-M   'P 1'
#
loop_
_entity.id
_entity.type
_entity.pdbx_description
1 polymer ?
#
loop_
_entity_poly.entity_id
_entity_poly.type
_entity_poly.pdbx_seq_one_letter_code
_entity_poly.pdbx_strand_id
1 'polypeptide(L)'
;MPDDDPERPWEEAADLAAEWIWARSEIEGVLPLLVTNTFQNVIGIRCLGDIARRGGQATPRGKQRFDPGPVLVYVPDARSLRFALDLAHGYSLAVVESVSFPLTEWAAGAGAINLLDGSISAISLPADVVADLDRAIFFAGNNGWTGQHEKTHARSRLASHVESGRLAADEAAAYVLSQGVSDKGAIRLRTLLEKIS
;
A
#
# COMPACT_ATOMS: atom_id res chain seq x y z
N MET A 1 1.86 2.80 -8.48
CA MET A 1 2.79 2.92 -9.62
C MET A 1 4.11 2.43 -9.09
N PRO A 2 4.53 1.22 -9.48
CA PRO A 2 5.75 0.61 -8.98
C PRO A 2 6.98 1.42 -9.34
N ASP A 3 7.97 1.42 -8.43
CA ASP A 3 9.27 2.06 -8.64
C ASP A 3 10.19 1.12 -9.42
N ASP A 4 9.81 0.86 -10.68
CA ASP A 4 10.57 -0.01 -11.60
C ASP A 4 11.81 0.70 -12.19
N ASP A 5 12.00 1.98 -11.86
CA ASP A 5 13.07 2.83 -12.38
C ASP A 5 13.60 3.78 -11.28
N PRO A 6 14.69 3.41 -10.58
CA PRO A 6 15.23 4.19 -9.46
C PRO A 6 15.81 5.56 -9.87
N GLU A 7 15.94 5.85 -11.18
CA GLU A 7 16.37 7.16 -11.68
C GLU A 7 15.20 8.08 -12.07
N ARG A 8 13.96 7.60 -12.01
CA ARG A 8 12.81 8.41 -12.42
C ARG A 8 12.59 9.61 -11.49
N PRO A 9 12.40 10.82 -12.03
CA PRO A 9 11.97 11.95 -11.22
C PRO A 9 10.59 11.64 -10.64
N TRP A 10 10.48 11.58 -9.31
CA TRP A 10 9.20 11.33 -8.62
C TRP A 10 8.08 12.32 -9.00
N GLU A 11 8.43 13.46 -9.57
CA GLU A 11 7.50 14.43 -10.15
C GLU A 11 6.72 13.86 -11.35
N GLU A 12 7.34 13.08 -12.24
CA GLU A 12 6.64 12.49 -13.40
C GLU A 12 5.62 11.43 -12.96
N ALA A 13 5.99 10.60 -11.99
CA ALA A 13 5.09 9.63 -11.37
C ALA A 13 3.91 10.32 -10.66
N ALA A 14 4.19 11.44 -9.99
CA ALA A 14 3.17 12.26 -9.34
C ALA A 14 2.23 12.92 -10.35
N ASP A 15 2.75 13.43 -11.47
CA ASP A 15 1.94 14.04 -12.54
C ASP A 15 0.99 13.02 -13.18
N LEU A 16 1.48 11.83 -13.53
CA LEU A 16 0.63 10.75 -14.07
C LEU A 16 -0.47 10.32 -13.09
N ALA A 17 -0.12 10.14 -11.82
CA ALA A 17 -1.10 9.79 -10.79
C ALA A 17 -2.11 10.93 -10.57
N ALA A 18 -1.67 12.18 -10.63
CA ALA A 18 -2.52 13.35 -10.47
C ALA A 18 -3.49 13.51 -11.65
N GLU A 19 -3.02 13.37 -12.89
CA GLU A 19 -3.88 13.39 -14.07
C GLU A 19 -4.96 12.31 -13.99
N TRP A 20 -4.55 11.08 -13.68
CA TRP A 20 -5.48 9.97 -13.56
C TRP A 20 -6.51 10.19 -12.46
N ILE A 21 -6.11 10.63 -11.26
CA ILE A 21 -7.07 10.83 -10.16
C ILE A 21 -8.03 12.00 -10.41
N TRP A 22 -7.60 13.05 -11.13
CA TRP A 22 -8.48 14.12 -11.55
C TRP A 22 -9.55 13.63 -12.52
N ALA A 23 -9.16 12.82 -13.52
CA ALA A 23 -10.13 12.21 -14.44
C ALA A 23 -11.15 11.32 -13.70
N ARG A 24 -10.70 10.56 -12.69
CA ARG A 24 -11.61 9.76 -11.83
C ARG A 24 -12.53 10.63 -10.99
N SER A 25 -12.00 11.71 -10.41
CA SER A 25 -12.77 12.68 -9.63
C SER A 25 -13.90 13.32 -10.43
N GLU A 26 -13.68 13.64 -11.70
CA GLU A 26 -14.72 14.18 -12.59
C GLU A 26 -15.87 13.18 -12.80
N ILE A 27 -15.55 11.90 -12.96
CA ILE A 27 -16.53 10.82 -13.12
C ILE A 27 -17.28 10.56 -11.80
N GLU A 28 -16.55 10.59 -10.68
CA GLU A 28 -17.06 10.27 -9.34
C GLU A 28 -17.77 11.46 -8.67
N GLY A 29 -17.64 12.67 -9.22
CA GLY A 29 -18.34 13.87 -8.78
C GLY A 29 -17.84 14.45 -7.44
N VAL A 30 -16.68 14.01 -6.96
CA VAL A 30 -16.08 14.42 -5.68
C VAL A 30 -14.61 14.78 -5.92
N LEU A 31 -14.14 15.88 -5.32
CA LEU A 31 -12.76 16.33 -5.45
C LEU A 31 -11.77 15.29 -4.88
N PRO A 32 -10.58 15.11 -5.49
CA PRO A 32 -9.62 14.15 -5.01
C PRO A 32 -8.90 14.65 -3.76
N LEU A 33 -8.59 13.73 -2.85
CA LEU A 33 -7.82 13.98 -1.64
C LEU A 33 -6.37 13.56 -1.83
N LEU A 34 -5.45 14.36 -1.29
CA LEU A 34 -4.04 13.99 -1.20
C LEU A 34 -3.72 13.37 0.15
N VAL A 35 -3.19 12.15 0.17
CA VAL A 35 -2.65 11.50 1.37
C VAL A 35 -1.12 11.49 1.31
N THR A 36 -0.51 11.88 2.43
CA THR A 36 0.97 11.90 2.60
C THR A 36 1.35 11.44 4.00
N ASN A 37 2.59 10.99 4.17
CA ASN A 37 3.13 10.66 5.51
C ASN A 37 3.21 11.91 6.40
N THR A 38 3.67 13.02 5.81
CA THR A 38 3.77 14.33 6.46
C THR A 38 3.32 15.44 5.51
N PHE A 39 2.91 16.58 6.07
CA PHE A 39 2.51 17.74 5.28
C PHE A 39 3.66 18.32 4.42
N GLN A 40 4.91 18.04 4.77
CA GLN A 40 6.09 18.54 4.05
C GLN A 40 6.37 17.79 2.73
N ASN A 41 5.81 16.58 2.55
CA ASN A 41 6.06 15.74 1.37
C ASN A 41 5.56 16.36 0.04
N VAL A 42 4.78 17.45 0.12
CA VAL A 42 4.16 18.13 -1.03
C VAL A 42 4.97 19.32 -1.50
N ILE A 43 5.94 19.78 -0.70
CA ILE A 43 6.69 21.01 -0.98
C ILE A 43 7.55 20.80 -2.22
N GLY A 44 7.25 21.55 -3.29
CA GLY A 44 7.98 21.52 -4.55
C GLY A 44 7.23 20.86 -5.72
N ILE A 45 6.25 19.98 -5.44
CA ILE A 45 5.53 19.24 -6.48
C ILE A 45 4.19 19.91 -6.79
N ARG A 46 4.11 20.59 -7.93
CA ARG A 46 2.98 21.46 -8.29
C ARG A 46 1.64 20.71 -8.34
N CYS A 47 1.59 19.54 -8.97
CA CYS A 47 0.36 18.76 -9.15
C CYS A 47 -0.23 18.30 -7.80
N LEU A 48 0.62 17.89 -6.86
CA LEU A 48 0.21 17.52 -5.50
C LEU A 48 -0.30 18.75 -4.74
N GLY A 49 0.37 19.89 -4.89
CA GLY A 49 -0.09 21.16 -4.31
C GLY A 49 -1.47 21.60 -4.83
N ASP A 50 -1.78 21.31 -6.09
CA ASP A 50 -3.09 21.61 -6.69
C ASP A 50 -4.21 20.74 -6.10
N ILE A 51 -3.97 19.44 -5.91
CA ILE A 51 -4.90 18.53 -5.22
C ILE A 51 -5.11 18.97 -3.78
N ALA A 52 -4.01 19.21 -3.05
CA ALA A 52 -4.05 19.64 -1.65
C ALA A 52 -4.85 20.93 -1.44
N ARG A 53 -4.76 21.88 -2.38
CA ARG A 53 -5.46 23.17 -2.31
C ARG A 53 -6.95 23.04 -2.62
N ARG A 54 -7.33 22.16 -3.54
CA ARG A 54 -8.71 22.03 -4.03
C ARG A 54 -9.53 21.04 -3.22
N GLY A 55 -9.04 19.80 -3.06
CA GLY A 55 -9.75 18.75 -2.34
C GLY A 55 -9.30 18.61 -0.89
N GLY A 56 -8.04 18.92 -0.60
CA GLY A 56 -7.47 18.86 0.74
C GLY A 56 -6.31 17.88 0.84
N GLN A 57 -5.55 18.01 1.94
CA GLN A 57 -4.45 17.12 2.28
C GLN A 57 -4.72 16.45 3.63
N ALA A 58 -4.63 15.13 3.65
CA ALA A 58 -4.78 14.31 4.82
C ALA A 58 -3.46 13.62 5.18
N THR A 59 -3.26 13.43 6.49
CA THR A 59 -2.14 12.62 7.02
C THR A 59 -2.69 11.70 8.11
N PRO A 60 -2.13 10.50 8.33
CA PRO A 60 -2.62 9.57 9.36
C PRO A 60 -2.52 10.08 10.80
N ARG A 61 -1.80 11.20 11.02
CA ARG A 61 -1.68 11.89 12.31
C ARG A 61 -2.50 13.18 12.37
N GLY A 62 -3.06 13.61 11.24
CA GLY A 62 -3.90 14.79 11.14
C GLY A 62 -5.19 14.62 11.94
N LYS A 63 -5.69 15.73 12.49
CA LYS A 63 -6.97 15.76 13.21
C LYS A 63 -8.15 16.11 12.30
N GLN A 64 -7.87 16.63 11.11
CA GLN A 64 -8.90 16.99 10.14
C GLN A 64 -9.58 15.72 9.63
N ARG A 65 -10.91 15.74 9.62
CA ARG A 65 -11.73 14.67 9.05
C ARG A 65 -12.07 15.01 7.62
N PHE A 66 -12.06 13.99 6.78
CA PHE A 66 -12.47 14.05 5.38
C PHE A 66 -13.51 12.98 5.16
N ASP A 67 -14.47 13.27 4.30
CA ASP A 67 -15.41 12.27 3.80
C ASP A 67 -14.69 11.37 2.77
N PRO A 68 -15.16 10.14 2.57
CA PRO A 68 -14.59 9.26 1.55
C PRO A 68 -14.68 9.87 0.15
N GLY A 69 -13.65 9.65 -0.68
CA GLY A 69 -13.56 10.21 -2.02
C GLY A 69 -12.36 9.63 -2.80
N PRO A 70 -12.13 10.07 -4.05
CA PRO A 70 -10.95 9.66 -4.80
C PRO A 70 -9.68 10.08 -4.06
N VAL A 71 -8.69 9.19 -3.96
CA VAL A 71 -7.45 9.46 -3.21
C VAL A 71 -6.23 9.29 -4.10
N LEU A 72 -5.31 10.25 -4.03
CA LEU A 72 -3.91 10.07 -4.42
C LEU A 72 -3.07 9.95 -3.15
N VAL A 73 -2.34 8.86 -2.99
CA VAL A 73 -1.37 8.69 -1.92
C VAL A 73 0.06 8.72 -2.48
N TYR A 74 0.89 9.60 -1.93
CA TYR A 74 2.24 9.85 -2.41
C TYR A 74 3.29 9.31 -1.44
N VAL A 75 4.12 8.38 -1.92
CA VAL A 75 5.25 7.75 -1.22
C VAL A 75 4.80 7.16 0.13
N PRO A 76 3.79 6.26 0.15
CA PRO A 76 3.24 5.77 1.39
C PRO A 76 4.18 4.84 2.15
N ASP A 77 4.04 4.85 3.46
CA ASP A 77 4.31 3.69 4.32
C ASP A 77 3.04 2.85 4.52
N ALA A 78 3.15 1.73 5.25
CA ALA A 78 2.01 0.86 5.55
C ALA A 78 0.83 1.60 6.21
N ARG A 79 1.11 2.61 7.05
CA ARG A 79 0.09 3.33 7.82
C ARG A 79 -0.69 4.30 6.93
N SER A 80 0.01 5.06 6.11
CA SER A 80 -0.57 6.00 5.15
C SER A 80 -1.30 5.29 4.02
N LEU A 81 -0.79 4.15 3.54
CA LEU A 81 -1.52 3.32 2.57
C LEU A 81 -2.84 2.82 3.14
N ARG A 82 -2.84 2.28 4.37
CA ARG A 82 -4.09 1.84 5.01
C ARG A 82 -5.08 2.99 5.18
N PHE A 83 -4.60 4.14 5.64
CA PHE A 83 -5.44 5.33 5.80
C PHE A 83 -6.00 5.82 4.45
N ALA A 84 -5.21 5.76 3.38
CA ALA A 84 -5.66 6.08 2.02
C ALA A 84 -6.74 5.10 1.54
N LEU A 85 -6.59 3.80 1.81
CA LEU A 85 -7.60 2.78 1.49
C LEU A 85 -8.93 3.04 2.20
N ASP A 86 -8.88 3.41 3.49
CA ASP A 86 -10.08 3.73 4.25
C ASP A 86 -10.78 5.00 3.72
N LEU A 87 -10.02 6.02 3.30
CA LEU A 87 -10.55 7.24 2.67
C LEU A 87 -11.07 7.00 1.25
N ALA A 88 -10.45 6.09 0.49
CA ALA A 88 -10.87 5.76 -0.87
C ALA A 88 -12.00 4.71 -0.91
N HIS A 89 -12.64 4.40 0.22
CA HIS A 89 -13.65 3.36 0.26
C HIS A 89 -14.85 3.68 -0.65
N GLY A 90 -15.03 2.88 -1.71
CA GLY A 90 -16.05 3.09 -2.73
C GLY A 90 -15.64 4.05 -3.86
N TYR A 91 -14.39 4.51 -3.87
CA TYR A 91 -13.84 5.48 -4.82
C TYR A 91 -12.50 4.99 -5.39
N SER A 92 -11.97 5.75 -6.34
CA SER A 92 -10.67 5.45 -6.96
C SER A 92 -9.48 5.76 -6.04
N LEU A 93 -8.44 4.92 -6.11
CA LEU A 93 -7.17 5.13 -5.41
C LEU A 93 -6.01 5.11 -6.41
N ALA A 94 -5.21 6.17 -6.42
CA ALA A 94 -3.92 6.24 -7.09
C ALA A 94 -2.79 6.22 -6.07
N VAL A 95 -1.75 5.43 -6.32
CA VAL A 95 -0.59 5.30 -5.42
C VAL A 95 0.69 5.60 -6.19
N VAL A 96 1.52 6.51 -5.66
CA VAL A 96 2.91 6.69 -6.09
C VAL A 96 3.81 6.01 -5.07
N GLU A 97 4.53 4.97 -5.47
CA GLU A 97 5.34 4.13 -4.60
C GLU A 97 6.63 4.82 -4.14
N SER A 98 7.27 4.26 -3.12
CA SER A 98 8.60 4.60 -2.64
C SER A 98 9.52 3.39 -2.78
N VAL A 99 10.81 3.59 -3.13
CA VAL A 99 11.87 2.56 -2.98
C VAL A 99 11.86 1.88 -1.60
N SER A 100 11.47 2.60 -0.54
CA SER A 100 11.55 2.13 0.84
C SER A 100 10.37 1.28 1.29
N PHE A 101 9.29 1.22 0.49
CA PHE A 101 8.11 0.43 0.81
C PHE A 101 7.52 -0.13 -0.49
N PRO A 102 8.09 -1.23 -1.00
CA PRO A 102 7.65 -1.81 -2.25
C PRO A 102 6.19 -2.25 -2.20
N LEU A 103 5.39 -1.91 -3.21
CA LEU A 103 3.96 -2.22 -3.29
C LEU A 103 3.64 -3.23 -4.38
N THR A 104 4.63 -3.86 -5.00
CA THR A 104 4.43 -4.85 -6.08
C THR A 104 3.38 -5.91 -5.68
N GLU A 105 3.53 -6.53 -4.51
CA GLU A 105 2.59 -7.56 -4.05
C GLU A 105 1.24 -6.99 -3.61
N TRP A 106 1.21 -5.74 -3.11
CA TRP A 106 -0.05 -5.06 -2.84
C TRP A 106 -0.81 -4.77 -4.13
N ALA A 107 -0.12 -4.23 -5.14
CA ALA A 107 -0.67 -3.89 -6.45
C ALA A 107 -1.21 -5.14 -7.14
N ALA A 108 -0.45 -6.24 -7.12
CA ALA A 108 -0.89 -7.51 -7.67
C ALA A 108 -2.11 -8.07 -6.94
N GLY A 109 -2.10 -8.09 -5.60
CA GLY A 109 -3.23 -8.57 -4.81
C GLY A 109 -4.48 -7.71 -4.92
N ALA A 110 -4.33 -6.40 -5.14
CA ALA A 110 -5.44 -5.46 -5.35
C ALA A 110 -5.95 -5.43 -6.80
N GLY A 111 -5.26 -6.08 -7.74
CA GLY A 111 -5.54 -5.94 -9.18
C GLY A 111 -5.31 -4.52 -9.69
N ALA A 112 -4.33 -3.82 -9.10
CA ALA A 112 -4.01 -2.45 -9.47
C ALA A 112 -3.42 -2.37 -10.89
N ILE A 113 -3.76 -1.30 -11.58
CA ILE A 113 -3.26 -1.00 -12.93
C ILE A 113 -2.01 -0.14 -12.83
N ASN A 114 -0.95 -0.52 -13.54
CA ASN A 114 0.21 0.32 -13.74
C ASN A 114 -0.14 1.44 -14.73
N LEU A 115 -0.07 2.69 -14.27
CA LEU A 115 -0.47 3.85 -15.06
C LEU A 115 0.48 4.17 -16.22
N LEU A 116 1.66 3.55 -16.28
CA LEU A 116 2.61 3.75 -17.37
C LEU A 116 2.24 3.00 -18.65
N ASP A 117 1.83 1.75 -18.48
CA ASP A 117 1.67 0.81 -19.60
C ASP A 117 0.28 0.16 -19.62
N GLY A 118 -0.56 0.44 -18.61
CA GLY A 118 -1.90 -0.14 -18.46
C GLY A 118 -1.89 -1.61 -18.04
N SER A 119 -0.74 -2.18 -17.68
CA SER A 119 -0.64 -3.56 -17.24
C SER A 119 -1.20 -3.76 -15.84
N ILE A 120 -1.61 -4.99 -15.52
CA ILE A 120 -1.99 -5.38 -14.16
C ILE A 120 -0.84 -6.23 -13.61
N SER A 121 -0.33 -5.85 -12.43
CA SER A 121 0.75 -6.60 -11.79
C SER A 121 0.28 -8.02 -11.46
N ALA A 122 1.07 -9.02 -11.85
CA ALA A 122 0.87 -10.38 -11.40
C ALA A 122 1.57 -10.58 -10.05
N ILE A 123 1.00 -11.44 -9.20
CA ILE A 123 1.64 -11.84 -7.94
C ILE A 123 2.96 -12.52 -8.31
N SER A 124 4.08 -12.01 -7.78
CA SER A 124 5.41 -12.56 -8.06
C SER A 124 5.79 -13.67 -7.07
N LEU A 125 5.09 -13.73 -5.93
CA LEU A 125 5.29 -14.74 -4.90
C LEU A 125 4.96 -16.14 -5.42
N PRO A 126 5.78 -17.17 -5.07
CA PRO A 126 5.47 -18.55 -5.39
C PRO A 126 4.11 -18.99 -4.81
N ALA A 127 3.37 -19.82 -5.54
CA ALA A 127 2.02 -20.23 -5.16
C ALA A 127 1.92 -20.90 -3.77
N ASP A 128 2.97 -21.62 -3.34
CA ASP A 128 3.04 -22.20 -2.01
C ASP A 128 3.26 -21.14 -0.91
N VAL A 129 4.02 -20.07 -1.21
CA VAL A 129 4.19 -18.92 -0.33
C VAL A 129 2.87 -18.17 -0.16
N VAL A 130 2.16 -17.93 -1.26
CA VAL A 130 0.82 -17.30 -1.26
C VAL A 130 -0.16 -18.12 -0.42
N ALA A 131 -0.22 -19.44 -0.63
CA ALA A 131 -1.09 -20.31 0.14
C ALA A 131 -0.77 -20.31 1.65
N ASP A 132 0.50 -20.19 2.01
CA ASP A 132 0.92 -20.09 3.41
C ASP A 132 0.62 -18.71 4.01
N LEU A 133 0.70 -17.62 3.23
CA LEU A 133 0.26 -16.28 3.63
C LEU A 133 -1.27 -16.25 3.83
N ASP A 134 -2.06 -16.81 2.92
CA ASP A 134 -3.51 -16.90 3.04
C ASP A 134 -3.93 -17.70 4.26
N ARG A 135 -3.27 -18.83 4.51
CA ARG A 135 -3.45 -19.60 5.75
C ARG A 135 -3.09 -18.76 6.97
N ALA A 136 -1.97 -18.04 6.93
CA ALA A 136 -1.58 -17.18 8.05
C ALA A 136 -2.63 -16.08 8.30
N ILE A 137 -3.18 -15.45 7.27
CA ILE A 137 -4.27 -14.48 7.37
C ILE A 137 -5.50 -15.12 8.01
N PHE A 138 -5.91 -16.29 7.53
CA PHE A 138 -7.08 -17.03 8.00
C PHE A 138 -6.97 -17.41 9.49
N PHE A 139 -5.83 -17.97 9.92
CA PHE A 139 -5.64 -18.46 11.30
C PHE A 139 -5.20 -17.38 12.30
N ALA A 140 -4.44 -16.36 11.86
CA ALA A 140 -3.95 -15.33 12.76
C ALA A 140 -4.94 -14.16 12.90
N GLY A 141 -5.69 -13.83 11.84
CA GLY A 141 -6.61 -12.71 11.76
C GLY A 141 -6.00 -11.35 12.15
N ASN A 142 -6.84 -10.31 12.25
CA ASN A 142 -6.49 -8.95 12.69
C ASN A 142 -5.84 -8.84 14.10
N ASN A 143 -5.61 -9.97 14.77
CA ASN A 143 -5.14 -10.04 16.15
C ASN A 143 -3.60 -10.09 16.29
N GLY A 144 -2.86 -9.88 15.20
CA GLY A 144 -1.45 -9.48 15.25
C GLY A 144 -0.42 -10.62 15.39
N TRP A 145 -0.63 -11.72 14.68
CA TRP A 145 0.39 -12.76 14.38
C TRP A 145 1.01 -13.51 15.57
N THR A 146 0.50 -13.31 16.78
CA THR A 146 0.94 -13.98 18.01
C THR A 146 -0.19 -14.80 18.65
N GLY A 147 0.03 -16.08 19.00
CA GLY A 147 -0.91 -16.94 19.75
C GLY A 147 -0.73 -18.47 19.51
N GLN A 148 -1.65 -19.29 20.05
CA GLN A 148 -1.61 -20.76 20.20
C GLN A 148 -1.18 -21.57 18.95
N HIS A 149 -0.74 -22.82 19.17
CA HIS A 149 -0.08 -23.79 18.25
C HIS A 149 -0.30 -23.66 16.73
N GLU A 150 -1.53 -23.45 16.25
CA GLU A 150 -1.81 -23.28 14.81
C GLU A 150 -1.08 -22.06 14.21
N LYS A 151 -0.94 -20.98 14.98
CA LYS A 151 -0.15 -19.79 14.59
C LYS A 151 1.36 -20.07 14.59
N THR A 152 1.83 -21.05 15.36
CA THR A 152 3.25 -21.45 15.36
C THR A 152 3.61 -22.16 14.06
N HIS A 153 2.74 -23.01 13.54
CA HIS A 153 2.96 -23.68 12.25
C HIS A 153 2.90 -22.71 11.06
N ALA A 154 1.93 -21.79 11.05
CA ALA A 154 1.88 -20.74 10.02
C ALA A 154 3.14 -19.87 10.06
N ARG A 155 3.56 -19.45 11.27
CA ARG A 155 4.79 -18.68 11.48
C ARG A 155 6.04 -19.43 11.03
N SER A 156 6.20 -20.70 11.39
CA SER A 156 7.37 -21.50 11.02
C SER A 156 7.50 -21.67 9.51
N ARG A 157 6.37 -21.75 8.77
CA ARG A 157 6.39 -21.82 7.31
C ARG A 157 6.78 -20.49 6.68
N LEU A 158 6.19 -19.38 7.13
CA LEU A 158 6.61 -18.06 6.68
C LEU A 158 8.08 -17.78 6.99
N ALA A 159 8.55 -18.17 8.19
CA ALA A 159 9.96 -18.08 8.57
C ALA A 159 10.87 -18.85 7.61
N SER A 160 10.51 -20.08 7.24
CA SER A 160 11.28 -20.89 6.29
C SER A 160 11.33 -20.25 4.89
N HIS A 161 10.26 -19.60 4.44
CA HIS A 161 10.27 -18.84 3.17
C HIS A 161 11.17 -17.62 3.23
N VAL A 162 11.23 -16.91 4.38
CA VAL A 162 12.16 -15.79 4.60
C VAL A 162 13.62 -16.27 4.62
N GLU A 163 13.92 -17.31 5.39
CA GLU A 163 15.27 -17.88 5.51
C GLU A 163 15.81 -18.42 4.17
N SER A 164 14.91 -18.90 3.31
CA SER A 164 15.26 -19.35 1.95
C SER A 164 15.27 -18.23 0.90
N GLY A 165 15.02 -16.97 1.29
CA GLY A 165 15.00 -15.81 0.39
C GLY A 165 13.83 -15.80 -0.60
N ARG A 166 12.78 -16.58 -0.33
CA ARG A 166 11.58 -16.70 -1.19
C ARG A 166 10.47 -15.72 -0.83
N LEU A 167 10.63 -15.02 0.29
CA LEU A 167 9.68 -14.03 0.80
C LEU A 167 10.45 -12.96 1.60
N ALA A 168 10.37 -11.71 1.20
CA ALA A 168 10.83 -10.59 2.02
C ALA A 168 9.75 -10.19 3.04
N ALA A 169 10.19 -9.63 4.18
CA ALA A 169 9.26 -9.15 5.21
C ALA A 169 8.33 -8.04 4.71
N ASP A 170 8.81 -7.19 3.80
CA ASP A 170 8.04 -6.12 3.17
C ASP A 170 7.02 -6.66 2.15
N GLU A 171 7.37 -7.65 1.34
CA GLU A 171 6.45 -8.33 0.42
C GLU A 171 5.30 -9.00 1.18
N ALA A 172 5.61 -9.68 2.29
CA ALA A 172 4.60 -10.26 3.16
C ALA A 172 3.65 -9.19 3.72
N ALA A 173 4.18 -8.05 4.15
CA ALA A 173 3.37 -6.96 4.68
C ALA A 173 2.48 -6.31 3.62
N ALA A 174 3.01 -6.09 2.42
CA ALA A 174 2.28 -5.55 1.28
C ALA A 174 1.13 -6.49 0.85
N TYR A 175 1.41 -7.80 0.76
CA TYR A 175 0.40 -8.80 0.41
C TYR A 175 -0.74 -8.85 1.43
N VAL A 176 -0.44 -8.95 2.73
CA VAL A 176 -1.53 -9.04 3.73
C VAL A 176 -2.37 -7.77 3.82
N LEU A 177 -1.78 -6.59 3.50
CA LEU A 177 -2.54 -5.35 3.37
C LEU A 177 -3.53 -5.41 2.21
N SER A 178 -3.17 -6.00 1.06
CA SER A 178 -4.09 -6.16 -0.07
C SER A 178 -5.26 -7.08 0.27
N GLN A 179 -5.02 -8.08 1.13
CA GLN A 179 -6.05 -8.99 1.65
C GLN A 179 -6.91 -8.38 2.78
N GLY A 180 -6.73 -7.09 3.07
CA GLY A 180 -7.56 -6.34 4.02
C GLY A 180 -7.12 -6.43 5.48
N VAL A 181 -5.93 -6.98 5.78
CA VAL A 181 -5.39 -6.98 7.15
C VAL A 181 -5.11 -5.55 7.64
N SER A 182 -5.33 -5.30 8.93
CA SER A 182 -5.02 -3.99 9.55
C SER A 182 -3.54 -3.59 9.44
N ASP A 183 -3.27 -2.27 9.47
CA ASP A 183 -1.92 -1.69 9.51
C ASP A 183 -1.06 -2.27 10.65
N LYS A 184 -1.64 -2.33 11.86
CA LYS A 184 -0.99 -2.91 13.04
C LYS A 184 -0.70 -4.39 12.84
N GLY A 185 -1.57 -5.09 12.10
CA GLY A 185 -1.31 -6.43 11.62
C GLY A 185 -0.08 -6.42 10.72
N ALA A 186 -0.14 -5.82 9.55
CA ALA A 186 0.96 -5.82 8.58
C ALA A 186 2.32 -5.44 9.19
N ILE A 187 2.37 -4.39 10.02
CA ILE A 187 3.59 -3.96 10.74
C ILE A 187 4.10 -5.06 11.68
N ARG A 188 3.22 -5.71 12.45
CA ARG A 188 3.63 -6.80 13.34
C ARG A 188 4.14 -8.01 12.56
N LEU A 189 3.57 -8.33 11.40
CA LEU A 189 4.07 -9.40 10.54
C LEU A 189 5.47 -9.08 10.04
N ARG A 190 5.64 -7.89 9.46
CA ARG A 190 6.92 -7.38 8.99
C ARG A 190 7.99 -7.48 10.08
N THR A 191 7.76 -6.87 11.23
CA THR A 191 8.71 -6.89 12.36
C THR A 191 8.98 -8.29 12.89
N LEU A 192 8.02 -9.21 12.78
CA LEU A 192 8.22 -10.60 13.20
C LEU A 192 9.12 -11.35 12.21
N LEU A 193 8.99 -11.09 10.91
CA LEU A 193 9.79 -11.70 9.86
C LEU A 193 11.19 -11.07 9.74
N GLU A 194 11.34 -9.76 9.94
CA GLU A 194 12.65 -9.06 10.00
C GLU A 194 13.55 -9.57 11.13
N LYS A 195 12.98 -10.17 12.17
CA LYS A 195 13.76 -10.79 13.26
C LYS A 195 14.33 -12.16 12.90
N ILE A 196 13.89 -12.72 11.78
CA ILE A 196 14.23 -14.07 11.32
C ILE A 196 15.22 -14.00 10.16
N SER A 197 15.14 -12.94 9.34
CA SER A 197 16.07 -12.62 8.24
C SER A 197 17.48 -12.30 8.71
#